data_AF-A0A2H0MH32-F1
#
_entry.id   AF-A0A2H0MH32-F1
#
_cell.length_a   1.000
_cell.length_b   1.000
_cell.length_c   1.000
_cell.angle_alpha   90.00
_cell.angle_beta   90.00
_cell.angle_gamma   90.00
#
_symmetry.space_group_name_H-M   'P 1'
#
loop_
_entity.id
_entity.type
_entity.pdbx_description
1 polymer ?
#
loop_
_entity_poly.entity_id
_entity_poly.type
_entity_poly.pdbx_seq_one_letter_code
_entity_poly.pdbx_strand_id
1 'polypeptide(L)'
;MKVITSIAEQTNLLALNATIEAARAGEAGKGFAVVANEVKELANQTAKATEDISKKIEAIQLDTDSSVTAIEEITHIINEINDISSTIASAVEEQTATVAEIGRNITEAAQGSEEITRNITGVAQAARSTTTGASDSMSAAKELELMSSGLRELVIRFKC
;
A
#
# COMPACT_ATOMS: atom_id res chain seq x y z
N MET A 1 -43.74 17.80 -10.42
CA MET A 1 -44.50 18.89 -9.76
C MET A 1 -45.29 19.79 -10.69
N LYS A 2 -44.89 19.98 -11.96
CA LYS A 2 -45.65 20.75 -12.96
C LYS A 2 -47.16 20.47 -13.00
N VAL A 3 -47.58 19.21 -12.85
CA VAL A 3 -49.00 18.82 -12.85
C VAL A 3 -49.76 19.39 -11.65
N ILE A 4 -49.16 19.38 -10.46
CA ILE A 4 -49.81 19.90 -9.24
C ILE A 4 -49.88 21.43 -9.31
N THR A 5 -48.80 22.09 -9.75
CA THR A 5 -48.79 23.54 -9.98
C THR A 5 -49.84 23.95 -11.02
N SER A 6 -49.96 23.23 -12.14
CA SER A 6 -50.98 23.53 -13.16
C SER A 6 -52.41 23.31 -12.67
N ILE A 7 -52.64 22.30 -11.82
CA ILE A 7 -53.95 22.07 -11.18
C ILE A 7 -54.26 23.21 -10.21
N ALA A 8 -53.29 23.67 -9.42
CA ALA A 8 -53.47 24.80 -8.51
C ALA A 8 -53.78 26.10 -9.26
N GLU A 9 -53.08 26.38 -10.36
CA GLU A 9 -53.36 27.53 -11.24
C GLU A 9 -54.75 27.45 -11.88
N GLN A 10 -55.14 26.29 -12.42
CA GLN A 10 -56.49 26.08 -12.94
C GLN A 10 -57.57 26.26 -11.86
N THR A 11 -57.32 25.73 -10.66
CA THR A 11 -58.24 25.85 -9.51
C THR A 11 -58.40 27.30 -9.09
N ASN A 12 -57.29 28.07 -9.07
CA ASN A 12 -57.29 29.51 -8.81
C ASN A 12 -58.09 30.28 -9.87
N LEU A 13 -57.96 29.92 -11.15
CA LEU A 13 -58.71 30.50 -12.27
C LEU A 13 -60.21 30.19 -12.19
N LEU A 14 -60.56 28.96 -11.82
CA LEU A 14 -61.95 28.53 -11.57
C LEU A 14 -62.56 29.29 -10.38
N ALA A 15 -61.82 29.44 -9.29
CA ALA A 15 -62.25 30.19 -8.11
C ALA A 15 -62.44 31.68 -8.40
N LEU A 16 -61.58 32.26 -9.24
CA LEU A 16 -61.71 33.64 -9.70
C LEU A 16 -63.01 33.83 -10.52
N ASN A 17 -63.28 32.94 -11.48
CA ASN A 17 -64.51 32.99 -12.26
C ASN A 17 -65.76 32.83 -11.37
N ALA A 18 -65.71 31.95 -10.37
CA ALA A 18 -66.79 31.80 -9.39
C ALA A 18 -66.99 33.06 -8.53
N THR A 19 -65.90 33.75 -8.16
CA THR A 19 -65.96 35.02 -7.43
C THR A 19 -66.62 36.13 -8.25
N ILE A 20 -66.30 36.20 -9.55
CA ILE A 20 -66.91 37.16 -10.49
C ILE A 20 -68.42 36.93 -10.61
N GLU A 21 -68.84 35.67 -10.80
CA GLU A 21 -70.26 35.35 -10.96
C GLU A 21 -71.04 35.52 -9.66
N ALA A 22 -70.42 35.24 -8.51
CA ALA A 22 -71.00 35.53 -7.19
C ALA A 22 -71.22 37.03 -6.95
N ALA A 23 -70.29 37.88 -7.39
CA ALA A 23 -70.45 39.34 -7.32
C ALA A 23 -71.61 39.83 -8.21
N ARG A 24 -71.81 39.18 -9.37
CA ARG A 24 -72.88 39.49 -10.31
C ARG A 24 -74.28 39.15 -9.78
N ALA A 25 -74.38 38.15 -8.90
CA ALA A 25 -75.62 37.75 -8.23
C ALA A 25 -76.03 38.65 -7.04
N GLY A 26 -75.20 39.63 -6.65
CA GLY A 26 -75.51 40.58 -5.58
C GLY A 26 -75.65 39.93 -4.20
N GLU A 27 -76.67 40.32 -3.42
CA GLU A 27 -76.93 39.78 -2.06
C GLU A 27 -77.08 38.25 -2.03
N ALA A 28 -77.66 37.65 -3.07
CA ALA A 28 -77.86 36.20 -3.16
C ALA A 28 -76.54 35.42 -3.34
N GLY A 29 -75.47 36.08 -3.81
CA GLY A 29 -74.16 35.47 -4.10
C GLY A 29 -73.15 35.53 -2.95
N LYS A 30 -73.45 36.20 -1.83
CA LYS A 30 -72.48 36.43 -0.74
C LYS A 30 -71.85 35.15 -0.18
N GLY A 31 -72.65 34.09 0.03
CA GLY A 31 -72.15 32.81 0.51
C GLY A 31 -71.21 32.11 -0.50
N PHE A 32 -71.55 32.18 -1.79
CA PHE A 32 -70.70 31.66 -2.86
C PHE A 32 -69.39 32.45 -3.00
N ALA A 33 -69.43 33.77 -2.80
CA ALA A 33 -68.23 34.61 -2.86
C ALA A 33 -67.22 34.26 -1.75
N VAL A 34 -67.68 33.90 -0.55
CA VAL A 34 -66.80 33.45 0.55
C VAL A 34 -66.13 32.14 0.20
N VAL A 35 -66.88 31.15 -0.27
CA VAL A 35 -66.34 29.84 -0.67
C VAL A 35 -65.35 29.99 -1.84
N ALA A 36 -65.66 30.82 -2.83
CA ALA A 36 -64.78 31.06 -3.97
C ALA A 36 -63.45 31.71 -3.54
N ASN A 37 -63.47 32.66 -2.59
CA ASN A 37 -62.24 33.22 -2.04
C ASN A 37 -61.43 32.19 -1.24
N GLU A 38 -62.07 31.34 -0.44
CA GLU A 38 -61.38 30.29 0.32
C GLU A 38 -60.68 29.29 -0.61
N VAL A 39 -61.36 28.85 -1.69
CA VAL A 39 -60.78 27.98 -2.72
C VAL A 39 -59.59 28.66 -3.41
N LYS A 40 -59.68 29.97 -3.67
CA LYS A 40 -58.59 30.76 -4.25
C LYS A 40 -57.36 30.80 -3.32
N GLU A 41 -57.58 31.00 -2.03
CA GLU A 41 -56.53 31.01 -1.00
C GLU A 41 -55.84 29.64 -0.92
N LEU A 42 -56.62 28.55 -0.84
CA LEU A 42 -56.15 27.16 -0.84
C LEU A 42 -55.35 26.82 -2.11
N ALA A 43 -55.79 27.27 -3.28
CA ALA A 43 -55.08 27.07 -4.54
C ALA A 43 -53.71 27.78 -4.52
N ASN A 44 -53.64 29.02 -4.03
CA ASN A 44 -52.36 29.75 -3.89
C ASN A 44 -51.43 29.09 -2.87
N GLN A 45 -51.95 28.63 -1.72
CA GLN A 45 -51.16 27.89 -0.73
C GLN A 45 -50.63 26.58 -1.32
N THR A 46 -51.44 25.86 -2.09
CA THR A 46 -51.03 24.63 -2.79
C THR A 46 -49.91 24.90 -3.79
N ALA A 47 -50.03 25.96 -4.59
CA ALA A 47 -48.98 26.35 -5.54
C ALA A 47 -47.66 26.65 -4.82
N LYS A 48 -47.71 27.41 -3.73
CA LYS A 48 -46.53 27.77 -2.93
C LYS A 48 -45.88 26.56 -2.26
N ALA A 49 -46.69 25.70 -1.63
CA ALA A 49 -46.19 24.45 -1.04
C ALA A 49 -45.55 23.54 -2.11
N THR A 50 -46.13 23.47 -3.30
CA THR A 50 -45.57 22.71 -4.43
C THR A 50 -44.24 23.30 -4.92
N GLU A 51 -44.09 24.63 -4.91
CA GLU A 51 -42.82 25.28 -5.23
C GLU A 51 -41.74 24.94 -4.20
N ASP A 52 -42.06 25.02 -2.91
CA ASP A 52 -41.12 24.69 -1.83
C ASP A 52 -40.69 23.22 -1.85
N ILE A 53 -41.63 22.30 -2.14
CA ILE A 53 -41.31 20.88 -2.34
C ILE A 53 -40.41 20.70 -3.57
N SER A 54 -40.63 21.47 -4.66
CA SER A 54 -39.78 21.42 -5.86
C SER A 54 -38.34 21.76 -5.55
N LYS A 55 -38.12 22.85 -4.81
CA LYS A 55 -36.78 23.27 -4.37
C LYS A 55 -36.11 22.23 -3.48
N LYS A 56 -36.87 21.60 -2.57
CA LYS A 56 -36.37 20.52 -1.71
C LYS A 56 -35.95 19.28 -2.52
N ILE A 57 -36.75 18.88 -3.51
CA ILE A 57 -36.40 17.74 -4.37
C ILE A 57 -35.17 18.05 -5.20
N GLU A 58 -35.04 19.25 -5.75
CA GLU A 58 -33.86 19.67 -6.52
C GLU A 58 -32.59 19.62 -5.66
N ALA A 59 -32.65 20.10 -4.42
CA ALA A 59 -31.55 19.99 -3.47
C ALA A 59 -31.19 18.52 -3.15
N ILE A 60 -32.19 17.67 -2.89
CA ILE A 60 -31.98 16.23 -2.63
C ILE A 60 -31.33 15.56 -3.85
N GLN A 61 -31.76 15.91 -5.06
CA GLN A 61 -31.19 15.37 -6.30
C GLN A 61 -29.73 15.78 -6.45
N LEU A 62 -29.40 17.06 -6.21
CA LEU A 62 -28.02 17.56 -6.25
C LEU A 62 -27.12 16.86 -5.23
N ASP A 63 -27.60 16.70 -4.00
CA ASP A 63 -26.87 16.00 -2.93
C ASP A 63 -26.67 14.52 -3.26
N THR A 64 -27.67 13.89 -3.89
CA THR A 64 -27.57 12.50 -4.35
C THR A 64 -26.52 12.37 -5.44
N ASP A 65 -26.52 13.27 -6.42
CA ASP A 65 -25.55 13.28 -7.53
C ASP A 65 -24.11 13.46 -6.99
N SER A 66 -23.94 14.40 -6.05
CA SER A 66 -22.66 14.63 -5.36
C SER A 66 -22.19 13.38 -4.59
N SER A 67 -23.13 12.66 -3.95
CA SER A 67 -22.83 11.41 -3.24
C SER A 67 -22.40 10.30 -4.20
N VAL A 68 -23.04 10.20 -5.38
CA VAL A 68 -22.66 9.24 -6.42
C VAL A 68 -21.25 9.53 -6.92
N THR A 69 -20.93 10.79 -7.23
CA THR A 69 -19.57 11.19 -7.64
C THR A 69 -18.52 10.83 -6.59
N ALA A 70 -18.80 11.10 -5.30
CA ALA A 70 -17.89 10.73 -4.23
C ALA A 70 -17.68 9.20 -4.13
N ILE A 71 -18.73 8.40 -4.37
CA ILE A 71 -18.61 6.93 -4.40
C ILE A 71 -17.78 6.45 -5.59
N GLU A 72 -17.90 7.10 -6.75
CA GLU A 72 -17.08 6.80 -7.93
C GLU A 72 -15.59 7.08 -7.66
N GLU A 73 -15.28 8.21 -7.03
CA GLU A 73 -13.91 8.56 -6.61
C GLU A 73 -13.35 7.54 -5.60
N ILE A 74 -14.14 7.16 -4.59
CA ILE A 74 -13.74 6.12 -3.61
C ILE A 74 -13.47 4.80 -4.32
N THR A 75 -14.31 4.43 -5.29
CA THR A 75 -14.15 3.19 -6.07
C THR A 75 -12.85 3.22 -6.89
N HIS A 76 -12.50 4.38 -7.47
CA HIS A 76 -11.24 4.55 -8.18
C HIS A 76 -10.04 4.35 -7.25
N ILE A 77 -10.04 5.00 -6.08
CA ILE A 77 -8.97 4.87 -5.08
C ILE A 77 -8.82 3.42 -4.61
N ILE A 78 -9.93 2.70 -4.39
CA ILE A 78 -9.89 1.27 -4.01
C ILE A 78 -9.21 0.42 -5.10
N ASN A 79 -9.44 0.71 -6.38
CA ASN A 79 -8.77 0.01 -7.48
C ASN A 79 -7.27 0.31 -7.51
N GLU A 80 -6.86 1.57 -7.31
CA GLU A 80 -5.45 1.93 -7.21
C GLU A 80 -4.76 1.22 -6.04
N ILE A 81 -5.44 1.11 -4.88
CA ILE A 81 -4.93 0.36 -3.72
C ILE A 81 -4.75 -1.13 -4.07
N ASN A 82 -5.66 -1.74 -4.83
CA ASN A 82 -5.52 -3.13 -5.26
C ASN A 82 -4.31 -3.32 -6.19
N ASP A 83 -4.08 -2.41 -7.13
CA ASP A 83 -2.93 -2.47 -8.04
C ASP A 83 -1.60 -2.33 -7.29
N ILE A 84 -1.53 -1.39 -6.34
CA ILE A 84 -0.37 -1.22 -5.46
C ILE A 84 -0.16 -2.48 -4.61
N SER A 85 -1.22 -3.05 -4.04
CA SER A 85 -1.13 -4.26 -3.21
C SER A 85 -0.61 -5.46 -4.01
N SER A 86 -1.04 -5.59 -5.27
CA SER A 86 -0.53 -6.61 -6.19
C SER A 86 0.98 -6.43 -6.44
N THR A 87 1.42 -5.19 -6.69
CA THR A 87 2.84 -4.86 -6.88
C THR A 87 3.67 -5.17 -5.62
N ILE A 88 3.15 -4.84 -4.43
CA ILE A 88 3.80 -5.16 -3.15
C ILE A 88 3.91 -6.68 -2.99
N ALA A 89 2.87 -7.45 -3.31
CA ALA A 89 2.91 -8.91 -3.21
C ALA A 89 4.02 -9.50 -4.09
N SER A 90 4.13 -9.07 -5.35
CA SER A 90 5.23 -9.48 -6.24
C SER A 90 6.61 -9.09 -5.69
N ALA A 91 6.75 -7.88 -5.15
CA ALA A 91 8.02 -7.45 -4.54
C ALA A 91 8.39 -8.29 -3.30
N VAL A 92 7.40 -8.68 -2.49
CA VAL A 92 7.61 -9.56 -1.33
C VAL A 92 8.04 -10.98 -1.75
N GLU A 93 7.49 -11.50 -2.85
CA GLU A 93 7.93 -12.78 -3.42
C GLU A 93 9.40 -12.71 -3.88
N GLU A 94 9.80 -11.64 -4.58
CA GLU A 94 11.18 -11.42 -5.00
C GLU A 94 12.15 -11.27 -3.82
N GLN A 95 11.74 -10.52 -2.79
CA GLN A 95 12.51 -10.42 -1.54
C GLN A 95 12.69 -11.77 -0.87
N THR A 96 11.66 -12.61 -0.85
CA THR A 96 11.73 -13.96 -0.25
C THR A 96 12.73 -14.84 -1.00
N ALA A 97 12.70 -14.82 -2.33
CA ALA A 97 13.67 -15.53 -3.16
C ALA A 97 15.10 -15.04 -2.91
N THR A 98 15.30 -13.72 -2.84
CA THR A 98 16.61 -13.11 -2.57
C THR A 98 17.16 -13.51 -1.20
N VAL A 99 16.31 -13.51 -0.16
CA VAL A 99 16.70 -13.94 1.19
C VAL A 99 17.10 -15.42 1.21
N ALA A 100 16.40 -16.27 0.46
CA ALA A 100 16.76 -17.68 0.34
C ALA A 100 18.15 -17.86 -0.33
N GLU A 101 18.45 -17.10 -1.39
CA GLU A 101 19.77 -17.10 -2.01
C GLU A 101 20.87 -16.60 -1.06
N ILE A 102 20.61 -15.54 -0.29
CA ILE A 102 21.53 -15.06 0.74
C ILE A 102 21.81 -16.17 1.75
N GLY A 103 20.79 -16.88 2.22
CA GLY A 103 20.95 -18.01 3.14
C GLY A 103 21.84 -19.12 2.57
N ARG A 104 21.67 -19.44 1.29
CA ARG A 104 22.52 -20.41 0.58
C ARG A 104 23.97 -19.93 0.52
N ASN A 105 24.20 -18.69 0.10
CA ASN A 105 25.55 -18.10 -0.01
C ASN A 105 26.27 -18.04 1.35
N ILE A 106 25.55 -17.75 2.43
CA ILE A 106 26.11 -17.76 3.80
C ILE A 106 26.54 -19.18 4.19
N THR A 107 25.74 -20.19 3.86
CA THR A 107 26.06 -21.59 4.15
C THR A 107 27.32 -22.04 3.40
N GLU A 108 27.42 -21.69 2.12
CA GLU A 108 28.61 -21.97 1.31
C GLU A 108 29.86 -21.25 1.83
N ALA A 109 29.74 -19.98 2.21
CA ALA A 109 30.84 -19.21 2.80
C ALA A 109 31.30 -19.82 4.14
N ALA A 110 30.37 -20.27 4.98
CA ALA A 110 30.69 -20.96 6.23
C ALA A 110 31.45 -22.26 5.98
N GLN A 111 31.00 -23.08 5.03
CA GLN A 111 31.69 -24.30 4.63
C GLN A 111 33.11 -24.02 4.10
N GLY A 112 33.25 -22.98 3.25
CA GLY A 112 34.56 -22.53 2.77
C GLY A 112 35.49 -22.10 3.90
N SER A 113 34.96 -21.41 4.92
CA SER A 113 35.74 -21.02 6.10
C SER A 113 36.21 -22.22 6.93
N GLU A 114 35.40 -23.28 7.04
CA GLU A 114 35.82 -24.53 7.68
C GLU A 114 36.94 -25.24 6.91
N GLU A 115 36.85 -25.26 5.58
CA GLU A 115 37.91 -25.81 4.71
C GLU A 115 39.23 -25.03 4.87
N ILE A 116 39.16 -23.70 4.89
CA ILE A 116 40.33 -22.86 5.16
C ILE A 116 40.95 -23.21 6.52
N THR A 117 40.13 -23.38 7.56
CA THR A 117 40.61 -23.75 8.90
C THR A 117 41.34 -25.09 8.90
N ARG A 118 40.80 -26.10 8.19
CA ARG A 118 41.45 -27.40 8.00
C ARG A 118 42.78 -27.26 7.28
N ASN A 119 42.81 -26.50 6.19
CA ASN A 119 44.04 -26.26 5.40
C ASN A 119 45.12 -25.56 6.23
N ILE A 120 44.76 -24.55 7.02
CA ILE A 120 45.70 -23.84 7.91
C ILE A 120 46.27 -24.78 8.98
N THR A 121 45.46 -25.69 9.52
CA THR A 121 45.94 -26.71 10.46
C THR A 121 46.98 -27.62 9.79
N GLY A 122 46.72 -28.05 8.55
CA GLY A 122 47.67 -28.83 7.75
C GLY A 122 48.98 -28.09 7.47
N VAL A 123 48.88 -26.81 7.08
CA VAL A 123 50.05 -25.93 6.86
C VAL A 123 50.88 -25.79 8.14
N ALA A 124 50.24 -25.57 9.29
CA ALA A 124 50.91 -25.48 10.57
C ALA A 124 51.65 -26.78 10.94
N GLN A 125 51.03 -27.94 10.67
CA GLN A 125 51.67 -29.24 10.87
C GLN A 125 52.88 -29.42 9.94
N ALA A 126 52.76 -29.10 8.66
CA ALA A 126 53.86 -29.18 7.70
C ALA A 126 55.04 -28.29 8.13
N ALA A 127 54.77 -27.04 8.54
CA ALA A 127 55.79 -26.12 9.03
C ALA A 127 56.53 -26.64 10.28
N ARG A 128 55.81 -27.31 11.21
CA ARG A 128 56.44 -27.97 12.37
C ARG A 128 57.36 -29.10 11.92
N SER A 129 56.91 -29.98 11.02
CA SER A 129 57.74 -31.07 10.50
C SER A 129 58.99 -30.56 9.80
N THR A 130 58.88 -29.48 9.00
CA THR A 130 60.03 -28.82 8.37
C THR A 130 61.02 -28.27 9.40
N THR A 131 60.52 -27.66 10.48
CA THR A 131 61.36 -27.13 11.57
C THR A 131 62.13 -28.24 12.27
N THR A 132 61.48 -29.37 12.57
CA THR A 132 62.13 -30.55 13.14
C THR A 132 63.21 -31.10 12.21
N GLY A 133 62.89 -31.31 10.92
CA GLY A 133 63.85 -31.83 9.94
C GLY A 133 65.07 -30.91 9.74
N ALA A 134 64.87 -29.58 9.82
CA ALA A 134 65.96 -28.61 9.80
C ALA A 134 66.87 -28.73 11.04
N SER A 135 66.28 -28.94 12.23
CA SER A 135 67.04 -29.17 13.47
C SER A 135 67.85 -30.47 13.43
N ASP A 136 67.27 -31.54 12.90
CA ASP A 136 67.96 -32.83 12.73
C ASP A 136 69.13 -32.69 11.74
N SER A 137 68.90 -32.00 10.63
CA SER A 137 69.94 -31.71 9.62
C SER A 137 71.09 -30.88 10.21
N MET A 138 70.78 -29.89 11.05
CA MET A 138 71.78 -29.09 11.76
C MET A 138 72.60 -29.94 12.73
N SER A 139 71.96 -30.87 13.43
CA SER A 139 72.63 -31.78 14.37
C SER A 139 73.59 -32.72 13.63
N ALA A 140 73.14 -33.32 12.51
CA ALA A 140 73.98 -34.17 11.67
C ALA A 140 75.18 -33.39 11.06
N ALA A 141 74.97 -32.15 10.62
CA ALA A 141 76.04 -31.29 10.13
C ALA A 141 77.11 -31.02 11.21
N LYS A 142 76.70 -30.82 12.46
CA LYS A 142 77.61 -30.63 13.60
C LYS A 142 78.40 -31.90 13.95
N GLU A 143 77.77 -33.07 13.87
CA GLU A 143 78.48 -34.35 14.04
C GLU A 143 79.52 -34.56 12.94
N LEU A 144 79.18 -34.27 11.68
CA LEU A 144 80.12 -34.33 10.55
C LEU A 144 81.30 -33.37 10.73
N GLU A 145 81.07 -32.16 11.24
CA GLU A 145 82.13 -31.20 11.56
C GLU A 145 83.09 -31.77 12.63
N LEU A 146 82.56 -32.35 13.71
CA LEU A 146 83.35 -32.98 14.77
C LEU A 146 84.18 -34.16 14.24
N MET A 147 83.57 -35.03 13.42
CA MET A 147 84.28 -36.16 12.79
C MET A 147 85.39 -35.67 11.86
N SER A 148 85.13 -34.66 11.04
CA SER A 148 86.11 -34.05 10.15
C SER A 148 87.29 -33.47 10.91
N SER A 149 87.01 -32.75 12.02
CA SER A 149 88.05 -32.22 12.93
C SER A 149 88.89 -33.34 13.55
N GLY A 150 88.25 -34.39 14.06
CA GLY A 150 88.94 -35.54 14.65
C GLY A 150 89.82 -36.30 13.64
N LEU A 151 89.34 -36.50 12.41
CA LEU A 151 90.14 -37.08 11.33
C LEU A 151 91.35 -36.21 10.99
N ARG A 152 91.17 -34.88 10.94
CA ARG A 152 92.27 -33.93 10.69
C ARG A 152 93.34 -34.01 11.78
N GLU A 153 92.94 -34.09 13.05
CA GLU A 153 93.86 -34.25 14.18
C GLU A 153 94.61 -35.59 14.12
N LEU A 154 93.93 -36.68 13.75
CA LEU A 154 94.55 -37.99 13.55
C LEU A 154 95.63 -37.92 12.46
N VAL A 155 95.33 -37.30 11.31
CA VAL A 155 96.27 -37.12 10.20
C VAL A 155 97.48 -36.27 10.61
N ILE A 156 97.29 -35.23 11.41
CA ILE A 156 98.39 -34.42 11.95
C ILE A 156 99.30 -35.28 12.84
N ARG A 157 98.74 -36.09 13.74
CA ARG A 157 99.50 -36.98 14.62
C ARG A 157 100.33 -38.02 13.86
N PHE A 158 99.83 -38.54 12.74
CA PHE A 158 100.58 -39.50 11.91
C PHE A 158 101.68 -38.85 11.05
N LYS A 159 101.69 -37.53 10.89
CA LYS A 159 102.71 -36.79 10.14
C LYS A 159 103.90 -36.32 10.99
N CYS A 160 103.81 -36.43 12.32
CA CYS A 160 104.91 -36.19 13.26
C CYS A 160 105.51 -37.52 13.73
#